data_AF-A0A1B6PQG0-F1
#
_entry.id   AF-A0A1B6PQG0-F1
#
_cell.length_a   1.000
_cell.length_b   1.000
_cell.length_c   1.000
_cell.angle_alpha   90.00
_cell.angle_beta   90.00
_cell.angle_gamma   90.00
#
_symmetry.space_group_name_H-M   'P 1'
#
loop_
_entity.id
_entity.type
_entity.pdbx_description
1 polymer ?
#
loop_
_entity_poly.entity_id
_entity_poly.type
_entity_poly.pdbx_seq_one_letter_code
_entity_poly.pdbx_strand_id
1 'polypeptide(L)'
;MQVEAAEASMRGTETVVGAKPAARRLGRVLVGRRRRAAVLLLALAYTAAMLMLTMGGGEGFGSSGVVEGALGPPGSVYRSHLVFERLLPEMRAFASRPNPLVTSHYKKSGKQWKPCISKRLIHSELPPSNGFLIVEANGGLNQQRISICDAIAVAKILNATLVTPAFHLNSVWRDSSKFGDIFDEDHFIESLRKYVRVVKDLPEDVFLRFNHNISIIPNMRTKAFSPPSYYLEQVLPKLLELGAVRIAPFSNRLAHSVPMNIQALRCLTNYEALRFSEPIRTLADNMVDRMIKRSFLTGGKYVSVHLRFEEDMVAFSCCKYDGGSKENNAMENARERSWRGKFHRPGRVINPEANRRNGRCPLTPLEFIQGWNDVARNGI
;
A
#
# COMPACT_ATOMS: atom_id res chain seq x y z
N MET A 1 -9.97 68.84 -7.38
CA MET A 1 -10.98 69.17 -8.41
C MET A 1 -12.17 68.25 -8.14
N GLN A 2 -13.32 68.81 -7.79
CA GLN A 2 -14.54 68.09 -7.40
C GLN A 2 -15.15 67.37 -8.64
N VAL A 3 -16.09 66.42 -8.53
CA VAL A 3 -17.50 66.59 -8.08
C VAL A 3 -18.00 65.39 -7.25
N GLU A 4 -18.85 65.68 -6.27
CA GLU A 4 -19.53 64.76 -5.33
C GLU A 4 -20.93 64.30 -5.80
N ALA A 5 -21.51 63.34 -5.06
CA ALA A 5 -22.94 63.20 -4.72
C ALA A 5 -23.97 62.95 -5.87
N ALA A 6 -24.80 61.89 -5.83
CA ALA A 6 -26.04 61.71 -5.03
C ALA A 6 -27.22 62.60 -5.53
N GLU A 7 -28.51 62.26 -5.46
CA GLU A 7 -29.26 61.10 -4.94
C GLU A 7 -30.70 61.10 -5.56
N ALA A 8 -31.65 60.33 -4.98
CA ALA A 8 -33.11 60.50 -5.03
C ALA A 8 -33.91 60.04 -6.29
N SER A 9 -35.23 59.74 -6.23
CA SER A 9 -36.14 59.23 -5.16
C SER A 9 -37.58 59.00 -5.71
N MET A 10 -38.44 58.24 -4.99
CA MET A 10 -39.93 58.14 -5.11
C MET A 10 -40.52 57.44 -6.37
N ARG A 11 -41.66 56.70 -6.40
CA ARG A 11 -42.82 56.34 -5.52
C ARG A 11 -43.37 54.94 -5.97
N GLY A 12 -44.36 54.26 -5.35
CA GLY A 12 -45.11 54.47 -4.10
C GLY A 12 -46.66 54.44 -4.22
N THR A 13 -47.34 53.28 -4.07
CA THR A 13 -48.83 53.13 -3.92
C THR A 13 -49.25 51.86 -3.11
N GLU A 14 -50.52 51.79 -2.70
CA GLU A 14 -50.96 51.18 -1.42
C GLU A 14 -51.86 49.92 -1.46
N THR A 15 -52.04 49.40 -0.24
CA THR A 15 -52.81 48.27 0.33
C THR A 15 -54.31 48.13 0.02
N VAL A 16 -54.86 46.90 0.16
CA VAL A 16 -56.16 46.60 0.83
C VAL A 16 -56.11 45.21 1.53
N VAL A 17 -56.79 45.04 2.66
CA VAL A 17 -56.91 43.78 3.44
C VAL A 17 -58.39 43.31 3.54
N GLY A 18 -58.64 41.99 3.55
CA GLY A 18 -59.97 41.37 3.73
C GLY A 18 -59.96 40.12 4.63
N ALA A 19 -61.10 39.78 5.25
CA ALA A 19 -61.19 38.89 6.43
C ALA A 19 -61.49 37.38 6.17
N LYS A 20 -61.54 36.60 7.28
CA LYS A 20 -61.47 35.12 7.39
C LYS A 20 -62.76 34.37 6.96
N PRO A 21 -62.72 33.01 6.83
CA PRO A 21 -63.22 32.19 7.96
C PRO A 21 -62.45 30.87 8.25
N ALA A 22 -62.65 30.31 9.45
CA ALA A 22 -61.80 29.29 10.07
C ALA A 22 -62.04 27.81 9.68
N ALA A 23 -63.08 27.50 8.87
CA ALA A 23 -63.47 26.12 8.58
C ALA A 23 -62.41 25.27 7.85
N ARG A 24 -61.50 25.91 7.09
CA ARG A 24 -60.52 25.22 6.23
C ARG A 24 -59.34 24.57 6.98
N ARG A 25 -59.19 24.79 8.29
CA ARG A 25 -58.08 24.22 9.09
C ARG A 25 -58.33 22.81 9.65
N LEU A 26 -59.54 22.45 10.09
CA LEU A 26 -59.79 21.12 10.69
C LEU A 26 -59.63 19.97 9.68
N GLY A 27 -60.11 20.13 8.45
CA GLY A 27 -60.02 19.08 7.41
C GLY A 27 -58.57 18.66 7.09
N ARG A 28 -57.63 19.61 7.05
CA ARG A 28 -56.21 19.30 6.81
C ARG A 28 -55.55 18.55 7.96
N VAL A 29 -55.95 18.81 9.21
CA VAL A 29 -55.42 18.12 10.40
C VAL A 29 -55.90 16.65 10.43
N LEU A 30 -57.18 16.40 10.13
CA LEU A 30 -57.75 15.04 10.07
C LEU A 30 -57.12 14.19 8.95
N VAL A 31 -56.91 14.75 7.76
CA VAL A 31 -56.24 14.04 6.65
C VAL A 31 -54.76 13.76 6.97
N GLY A 32 -54.06 14.72 7.60
CA GLY A 32 -52.68 14.51 8.06
C GLY A 32 -52.55 13.42 9.11
N ARG A 33 -53.50 13.34 10.05
CA ARG A 33 -53.52 12.31 11.11
C ARG A 33 -53.80 10.90 10.55
N ARG A 34 -54.73 10.78 9.58
CA ARG A 34 -54.98 9.52 8.85
C ARG A 34 -53.77 9.04 8.04
N ARG A 35 -53.07 9.94 7.33
CA ARG A 35 -51.84 9.57 6.59
C ARG A 35 -50.71 9.10 7.52
N ARG A 36 -50.51 9.75 8.67
CA ARG A 36 -49.51 9.30 9.67
C ARG A 36 -49.86 7.94 10.27
N ALA A 37 -51.14 7.68 10.56
CA ALA A 37 -51.60 6.37 11.03
C ALA A 37 -51.37 5.26 9.98
N ALA A 38 -51.67 5.53 8.70
CA ALA A 38 -51.42 4.56 7.62
C ALA A 38 -49.93 4.20 7.46
N VAL A 39 -49.02 5.19 7.56
CA VAL A 39 -47.57 4.94 7.51
C VAL A 39 -47.09 4.12 8.71
N LEU A 40 -47.61 4.39 9.92
CA LEU A 40 -47.29 3.59 11.12
C LEU A 40 -47.79 2.14 11.01
N LEU A 41 -49.00 1.93 10.47
CA LEU A 41 -49.54 0.58 10.26
C LEU A 41 -48.74 -0.20 9.21
N LEU A 42 -48.31 0.44 8.12
CA LEU A 42 -47.44 -0.18 7.12
C LEU A 42 -46.05 -0.53 7.69
N ALA A 43 -45.48 0.34 8.53
CA ALA A 43 -44.21 0.06 9.22
C ALA A 43 -44.33 -1.13 10.19
N LEU A 44 -45.41 -1.18 10.98
CA LEU A 44 -45.69 -2.29 11.90
C LEU A 44 -45.91 -3.62 11.14
N ALA A 45 -46.66 -3.61 10.04
CA ALA A 45 -46.86 -4.78 9.19
C ALA A 45 -45.53 -5.28 8.58
N TYR A 46 -44.66 -4.37 8.14
CA TYR A 46 -43.33 -4.73 7.65
C TYR A 46 -42.46 -5.34 8.76
N THR A 47 -42.44 -4.77 9.96
CA THR A 47 -41.69 -5.36 11.09
C THR A 47 -42.21 -6.72 11.51
N ALA A 48 -43.53 -6.95 11.48
CA ALA A 48 -44.13 -8.24 11.77
C ALA A 48 -43.77 -9.28 10.70
N ALA A 49 -43.81 -8.91 9.41
CA ALA A 49 -43.39 -9.79 8.31
C ALA A 49 -41.91 -10.19 8.42
N MET A 50 -41.02 -9.25 8.76
CA MET A 50 -39.60 -9.54 8.98
C MET A 50 -39.37 -10.44 10.21
N LEU A 51 -40.14 -10.24 11.30
CA LEU A 51 -40.09 -11.11 12.48
C LEU A 51 -40.52 -12.55 12.16
N MET A 52 -41.61 -12.73 11.40
CA MET A 52 -42.06 -14.05 10.95
C MET A 52 -41.02 -14.74 10.05
N LEU A 53 -40.33 -13.99 9.18
CA LEU A 53 -39.23 -14.50 8.35
C LEU A 53 -37.97 -14.87 9.15
N THR A 54 -37.71 -14.22 10.30
CA THR A 54 -36.57 -14.56 11.18
C THR A 54 -36.86 -15.67 12.19
N MET A 55 -38.13 -15.95 12.49
CA MET A 55 -38.52 -16.93 13.52
C MET A 55 -39.11 -18.23 12.95
N GLY A 56 -39.56 -18.24 11.70
CA GLY A 56 -40.15 -19.42 11.03
C GLY A 56 -39.12 -20.44 10.51
N GLY A 57 -38.24 -20.95 11.37
CA GLY A 57 -37.03 -21.71 10.98
C GLY A 57 -36.68 -22.95 11.82
N GLY A 58 -37.67 -23.79 12.17
CA GLY A 58 -37.53 -25.12 12.79
C GLY A 58 -38.91 -25.76 12.96
N GLU A 59 -39.14 -27.07 12.85
CA GLU A 59 -38.28 -28.28 12.75
C GLU A 59 -38.90 -29.31 11.76
N GLY A 60 -38.28 -30.43 11.33
CA GLY A 60 -36.98 -31.03 11.70
C GLY A 60 -36.73 -32.40 11.03
N PHE A 61 -36.11 -33.32 11.78
CA PHE A 61 -35.68 -34.72 11.49
C PHE A 61 -34.70 -34.91 10.31
N GLY A 62 -33.52 -35.53 10.42
CA GLY A 62 -32.91 -36.30 11.51
C GLY A 62 -32.26 -37.58 10.95
N SER A 63 -30.91 -37.68 10.93
CA SER A 63 -30.17 -38.96 10.97
C SER A 63 -28.64 -38.75 11.06
N SER A 64 -28.03 -39.48 12.01
CA SER A 64 -26.66 -40.03 12.00
C SER A 64 -25.46 -39.08 11.80
N GLY A 65 -24.54 -39.06 12.76
CA GLY A 65 -23.36 -38.18 12.75
C GLY A 65 -22.03 -38.89 12.55
N VAL A 66 -20.97 -38.08 12.48
CA VAL A 66 -19.61 -38.42 12.91
C VAL A 66 -19.05 -37.21 13.63
N VAL A 67 -18.47 -37.40 14.81
CA VAL A 67 -17.68 -36.38 15.52
C VAL A 67 -16.22 -36.60 15.16
N GLU A 68 -15.64 -35.72 14.35
CA GLU A 68 -14.20 -35.75 14.05
C GLU A 68 -13.63 -34.34 13.89
N GLY A 69 -12.53 -34.07 14.59
CA GLY A 69 -11.57 -33.01 14.30
C GLY A 69 -12.04 -31.56 14.50
N ALA A 70 -11.44 -30.86 15.47
CA ALA A 70 -11.54 -29.41 15.55
C ALA A 70 -11.01 -28.76 14.25
N LEU A 71 -11.92 -28.16 13.48
CA LEU A 71 -11.57 -27.41 12.28
C LEU A 71 -10.73 -26.18 12.65
N GLY A 72 -9.44 -26.23 12.31
CA GLY A 72 -8.58 -25.05 12.33
C GLY A 72 -9.14 -23.94 11.42
N PRO A 73 -8.75 -22.67 11.64
CA PRO A 73 -9.37 -21.53 10.97
C PRO A 73 -9.27 -21.64 9.44
N PRO A 74 -10.28 -21.14 8.69
CA PRO A 74 -10.32 -21.24 7.24
C PRO A 74 -9.08 -20.61 6.59
N GLY A 75 -8.31 -21.40 5.84
CA GLY A 75 -7.12 -20.94 5.09
C GLY A 75 -5.82 -21.71 5.32
N SER A 76 -5.80 -22.70 6.22
CA SER A 76 -4.56 -23.32 6.72
C SER A 76 -4.05 -24.59 6.02
N VAL A 77 -4.71 -25.09 4.96
CA VAL A 77 -4.20 -26.23 4.15
C VAL A 77 -4.32 -25.98 2.64
N TYR A 78 -3.34 -25.29 2.07
CA TYR A 78 -3.17 -25.22 0.62
C TYR A 78 -2.61 -26.55 0.09
N ARG A 79 -3.48 -27.47 -0.35
CA ARG A 79 -3.10 -28.79 -0.89
C ARG A 79 -2.55 -28.66 -2.32
N SER A 80 -1.40 -28.00 -2.46
CA SER A 80 -0.71 -27.74 -3.73
C SER A 80 -0.54 -28.99 -4.60
N HIS A 81 -0.25 -30.15 -4.00
CA HIS A 81 -0.13 -31.43 -4.72
C HIS A 81 -1.43 -31.84 -5.42
N LEU A 82 -2.61 -31.70 -4.80
CA LEU A 82 -3.88 -32.07 -5.45
C LEU A 82 -4.25 -31.10 -6.58
N VAL A 83 -3.92 -29.82 -6.43
CA VAL A 83 -4.10 -28.81 -7.48
C VAL A 83 -3.13 -29.07 -8.64
N PHE A 84 -1.89 -29.42 -8.34
CA PHE A 84 -0.88 -29.80 -9.33
C PHE A 84 -1.31 -31.05 -10.10
N GLU A 85 -1.67 -32.15 -9.44
CA GLU A 85 -2.13 -33.38 -10.10
C GLU A 85 -3.37 -33.15 -10.98
N ARG A 86 -4.31 -32.29 -10.55
CA ARG A 86 -5.47 -31.89 -11.37
C ARG A 86 -5.06 -31.13 -12.64
N LEU A 87 -4.09 -30.22 -12.54
CA LEU A 87 -3.64 -29.37 -13.66
C LEU A 87 -2.58 -30.04 -14.55
N LEU A 88 -1.90 -31.08 -14.05
CA LEU A 88 -0.80 -31.77 -14.72
C LEU A 88 -1.13 -32.30 -16.13
N PRO A 89 -2.33 -32.84 -16.43
CA PRO A 89 -2.70 -33.23 -17.78
C PRO A 89 -2.77 -32.04 -18.74
N GLU A 90 -3.37 -30.92 -18.32
CA GLU A 90 -3.49 -29.69 -19.12
C GLU A 90 -2.13 -29.04 -19.34
N MET A 91 -1.29 -28.98 -18.29
CA MET A 91 0.08 -28.50 -18.37
C MET A 91 0.91 -29.30 -19.38
N ARG A 92 0.78 -30.63 -19.39
CA ARG A 92 1.44 -31.52 -20.37
C ARG A 92 0.90 -31.32 -21.78
N ALA A 93 -0.42 -31.21 -21.94
CA ALA A 93 -1.07 -31.00 -23.23
C ALA A 93 -0.80 -29.60 -23.84
N PHE A 94 -0.45 -28.62 -23.00
CA PHE A 94 -0.06 -27.28 -23.45
C PHE A 94 1.44 -27.18 -23.72
N ALA A 95 2.30 -27.83 -22.93
CA ALA A 95 3.75 -27.83 -23.14
C ALA A 95 4.18 -28.44 -24.49
N SER A 96 3.34 -29.29 -25.09
CA SER A 96 3.52 -29.85 -26.43
C SER A 96 3.00 -28.96 -27.58
N ARG A 97 2.39 -27.81 -27.29
CA ARG A 97 1.94 -26.83 -28.29
C ARG A 97 2.83 -25.58 -28.27
N PRO A 98 3.45 -25.19 -29.40
CA PRO A 98 4.21 -23.93 -29.46
C PRO A 98 3.23 -22.75 -29.39
N ASN A 99 3.17 -22.06 -28.24
CA ASN A 99 2.32 -20.89 -28.05
C ASN A 99 3.13 -19.59 -28.20
N PRO A 100 2.92 -18.79 -29.27
CA PRO A 100 3.69 -17.57 -29.50
C PRO A 100 3.49 -16.48 -28.44
N LEU A 101 2.49 -16.58 -27.56
CA LEU A 101 2.26 -15.64 -26.45
C LEU A 101 3.32 -15.73 -25.33
N VAL A 102 4.11 -16.81 -25.27
CA VAL A 102 5.20 -16.98 -24.28
C VAL A 102 6.56 -16.58 -24.86
N THR A 103 6.62 -16.16 -26.13
CA THR A 103 7.86 -15.64 -26.70
C THR A 103 8.31 -14.44 -25.86
N SER A 104 9.42 -14.57 -25.13
CA SER A 104 9.96 -13.51 -24.29
C SER A 104 10.35 -12.30 -25.14
N HIS A 105 9.41 -11.37 -25.33
CA HIS A 105 9.61 -10.11 -26.03
C HIS A 105 10.56 -9.14 -25.30
N TYR A 106 11.09 -9.54 -24.14
CA TYR A 106 12.34 -9.00 -23.62
C TYR A 106 13.50 -9.35 -24.57
N LYS A 107 13.63 -8.54 -25.64
CA LYS A 107 14.94 -8.28 -26.24
C LYS A 107 15.86 -7.82 -25.12
N LYS A 108 16.73 -8.71 -24.62
CA LYS A 108 17.87 -8.33 -23.79
C LYS A 108 18.69 -7.32 -24.59
N SER A 109 18.49 -6.02 -24.34
CA SER A 109 19.52 -5.06 -24.68
C SER A 109 20.77 -5.52 -23.95
N GLY A 110 21.89 -5.74 -24.66
CA GLY A 110 23.12 -6.36 -24.13
C GLY A 110 23.85 -5.59 -23.01
N LYS A 111 23.16 -4.70 -22.31
CA LYS A 111 23.62 -4.00 -21.12
C LYS A 111 23.56 -4.96 -19.94
N GLN A 112 24.71 -5.57 -19.63
CA GLN A 112 24.94 -6.29 -18.39
C GLN A 112 24.57 -5.40 -17.20
N TRP A 113 23.85 -5.96 -16.22
CA TRP A 113 23.53 -5.25 -14.98
C TRP A 113 24.84 -4.88 -14.26
N LYS A 114 25.01 -3.59 -13.93
CA LYS A 114 26.17 -3.08 -13.19
C LYS A 114 25.71 -2.62 -11.80
N PRO A 115 26.45 -2.93 -10.72
CA PRO A 115 26.18 -2.36 -9.41
C PRO A 115 26.10 -0.84 -9.47
N CYS A 116 25.07 -0.25 -8.85
CA CYS A 116 24.95 1.21 -8.75
C CYS A 116 25.79 1.80 -7.60
N ILE A 117 26.36 0.95 -6.74
CA ILE A 117 27.29 1.36 -5.67
C ILE A 117 28.56 1.85 -6.37
N SER A 118 28.75 3.17 -6.35
CA SER A 118 29.77 3.84 -7.16
C SER A 118 30.86 4.43 -6.26
N LYS A 119 32.11 4.31 -6.69
CA LYS A 119 33.28 5.01 -6.12
C LYS A 119 33.17 6.56 -6.16
N ARG A 120 32.05 7.10 -6.63
CA ARG A 120 31.72 8.54 -6.71
C ARG A 120 31.17 9.12 -5.40
N LEU A 121 30.96 8.30 -4.37
CA LEU A 121 30.67 8.80 -3.03
C LEU A 121 31.95 9.39 -2.43
N ILE A 122 32.05 10.71 -2.43
CA ILE A 122 33.16 11.43 -1.82
C ILE A 122 33.00 11.32 -0.30
N HIS A 123 34.00 10.73 0.37
CA HIS A 123 34.13 10.82 1.81
C HIS A 123 34.55 12.25 2.17
N SER A 124 33.76 12.92 3.01
CA SER A 124 34.15 14.18 3.66
C SER A 124 33.82 14.06 5.14
N GLU A 125 34.45 14.90 5.96
CA GLU A 125 33.87 15.19 7.26
C GLU A 125 32.45 15.75 7.08
N LEU A 126 31.55 15.39 7.99
CA LEU A 126 30.19 15.86 7.95
C LEU A 126 30.12 17.18 8.71
N PRO A 127 29.63 18.28 8.10
CA PRO A 127 29.47 19.54 8.82
C PRO A 127 28.46 19.37 9.98
N PRO A 128 28.40 20.35 10.91
CA PRO A 128 27.42 20.36 12.00
C PRO A 128 25.99 20.10 11.53
N SER A 129 25.15 19.50 12.39
CA SER A 129 23.78 19.18 12.01
C SER A 129 22.89 20.42 11.98
N ASN A 130 22.03 20.50 10.96
CA ASN A 130 20.92 21.47 10.94
C ASN A 130 19.76 21.07 11.88
N GLY A 131 19.77 19.85 12.42
CA GLY A 131 18.76 19.34 13.36
C GLY A 131 18.47 17.85 13.18
N PHE A 132 17.34 17.39 13.71
CA PHE A 132 16.90 15.99 13.67
C PHE A 132 15.70 15.78 12.74
N LEU A 133 15.81 14.80 11.85
CA LEU A 133 14.75 14.37 10.95
C LEU A 133 14.17 13.04 11.43
N ILE A 134 12.89 13.03 11.76
CA ILE A 134 12.13 11.81 12.06
C ILE A 134 11.25 11.44 10.87
N VAL A 135 11.27 10.17 10.45
CA VAL A 135 10.42 9.67 9.35
C VAL A 135 9.64 8.44 9.78
N GLU A 136 8.40 8.33 9.29
CA GLU A 136 7.58 7.12 9.42
C GLU A 136 7.40 6.47 8.04
N ALA A 137 8.16 5.42 7.76
CA ALA A 137 8.10 4.68 6.50
C ALA A 137 6.77 3.91 6.39
N ASN A 138 6.02 4.17 5.32
CA ASN A 138 4.70 3.60 5.09
C ASN A 138 4.64 2.75 3.80
N GLY A 139 3.80 1.72 3.80
CA GLY A 139 3.60 0.76 2.73
C GLY A 139 3.85 -0.68 3.18
N GLY A 140 4.05 -1.58 2.21
CA GLY A 140 4.65 -2.90 2.49
C GLY A 140 6.18 -2.82 2.58
N LEU A 141 6.84 -3.87 3.06
CA LEU A 141 8.27 -3.85 3.37
C LEU A 141 9.18 -3.35 2.22
N ASN A 142 8.91 -3.75 0.97
CA ASN A 142 9.70 -3.25 -0.17
C ASN A 142 9.46 -1.75 -0.48
N GLN A 143 8.28 -1.20 -0.14
CA GLN A 143 8.00 0.23 -0.24
C GLN A 143 8.65 1.00 0.92
N GLN A 144 8.66 0.41 2.13
CA GLN A 144 9.39 0.95 3.28
C GLN A 144 10.91 1.00 3.00
N ARG A 145 11.49 -0.06 2.43
CA ARG A 145 12.89 -0.10 1.96
C ARG A 145 13.26 1.10 1.07
N ILE A 146 12.46 1.36 0.03
CA ILE A 146 12.64 2.53 -0.86
C ILE A 146 12.48 3.84 -0.06
N SER A 147 11.51 3.90 0.85
CA SER A 147 11.24 5.08 1.68
C SER A 147 12.38 5.39 2.67
N ILE A 148 13.08 4.38 3.19
CA ILE A 148 14.29 4.56 4.00
C ILE A 148 15.44 5.14 3.17
N CYS A 149 15.61 4.65 1.93
CA CYS A 149 16.62 5.17 1.00
C CYS A 149 16.35 6.64 0.64
N ASP A 150 15.08 7.01 0.46
CA ASP A 150 14.64 8.40 0.31
C ASP A 150 14.87 9.23 1.58
N ALA A 151 14.69 8.66 2.78
CA ALA A 151 14.90 9.37 4.03
C ALA A 151 16.38 9.73 4.25
N ILE A 152 17.30 8.81 3.96
CA ILE A 152 18.75 9.07 3.97
C ILE A 152 19.13 10.14 2.93
N ALA A 153 18.53 10.08 1.73
CA ALA A 153 18.73 11.11 0.70
C ALA A 153 18.22 12.50 1.15
N VAL A 154 17.05 12.58 1.78
CA VAL A 154 16.50 13.83 2.35
C VAL A 154 17.36 14.33 3.50
N ALA A 155 17.81 13.46 4.41
CA ALA A 155 18.73 13.83 5.48
C ALA A 155 20.04 14.43 4.93
N LYS A 156 20.59 13.86 3.85
CA LYS A 156 21.76 14.42 3.16
C LYS A 156 21.48 15.79 2.52
N ILE A 157 20.33 15.96 1.86
CA ILE A 157 19.92 17.24 1.26
C ILE A 157 19.76 18.34 2.34
N LEU A 158 19.18 17.99 3.49
CA LEU A 158 18.95 18.90 4.60
C LEU A 158 20.18 19.10 5.52
N ASN A 159 21.25 18.32 5.33
CA ASN A 159 22.37 18.18 6.29
C ASN A 159 21.90 17.84 7.73
N ALA A 160 20.78 17.11 7.83
CA ALA A 160 20.17 16.71 9.09
C ALA A 160 20.77 15.40 9.63
N THR A 161 20.65 15.20 10.94
CA THR A 161 20.79 13.88 11.55
C THR A 161 19.47 13.12 11.37
N LEU A 162 19.50 11.93 10.79
CA LEU A 162 18.32 11.06 10.71
C LEU A 162 18.17 10.27 12.01
N VAL A 163 16.98 10.29 12.62
CA VAL A 163 16.61 9.30 13.64
C VAL A 163 16.14 8.03 12.93
N THR A 164 16.52 6.85 13.43
CA THR A 164 16.21 5.55 12.78
C THR A 164 14.75 5.51 12.31
N PRO A 165 14.49 5.19 11.02
CA PRO A 165 13.14 5.21 10.46
C PRO A 165 12.15 4.33 11.22
N ALA A 166 11.09 4.93 11.75
CA ALA A 166 9.98 4.19 12.33
C ALA A 166 9.12 3.55 11.22
N PHE A 167 8.57 2.36 11.49
CA PHE A 167 7.61 1.73 10.59
C PHE A 167 6.18 2.10 11.00
N HIS A 168 5.42 2.61 10.04
CA HIS A 168 3.99 2.86 10.24
C HIS A 168 3.25 1.52 10.29
N LEU A 169 2.46 1.29 11.35
CA LEU A 169 1.70 0.04 11.54
C LEU A 169 0.80 -0.22 10.34
N ASN A 170 1.09 -1.28 9.60
CA ASN A 170 0.35 -1.61 8.39
C ASN A 170 -0.97 -2.32 8.73
N SER A 171 -2.11 -1.77 8.31
CA SER A 171 -3.43 -2.33 8.63
C SER A 171 -3.73 -3.70 8.00
N VAL A 172 -3.00 -4.09 6.95
CA VAL A 172 -3.12 -5.39 6.27
C VAL A 172 -2.38 -6.47 7.06
N TRP A 173 -1.09 -6.25 7.30
CA TRP A 173 -0.20 -7.26 7.92
C TRP A 173 -0.29 -7.26 9.45
N ARG A 174 -0.72 -6.14 10.05
CA ARG A 174 -0.73 -5.88 11.51
C ARG A 174 0.61 -6.11 12.20
N ASP A 175 1.69 -6.01 11.43
CA ASP A 175 3.07 -6.21 11.88
C ASP A 175 3.53 -5.02 12.75
N SER A 176 3.87 -5.33 14.00
CA SER A 176 4.33 -4.37 15.00
C SER A 176 5.85 -4.19 15.05
N SER A 177 6.59 -4.96 14.23
CA SER A 177 8.06 -4.97 14.15
C SER A 177 8.65 -3.57 13.98
N LYS A 178 9.77 -3.33 14.65
CA LYS A 178 10.58 -2.11 14.59
C LYS A 178 11.69 -2.25 13.56
N PHE A 179 12.46 -1.18 13.38
CA PHE A 179 13.58 -1.18 12.46
C PHE A 179 14.60 -2.27 12.80
N GLY A 180 15.03 -2.35 14.07
CA GLY A 180 16.00 -3.34 14.56
C GLY A 180 15.56 -4.81 14.47
N ASP A 181 14.24 -5.08 14.48
CA ASP A 181 13.72 -6.44 14.33
C ASP A 181 13.96 -6.98 12.91
N ILE A 182 13.85 -6.10 11.90
CA ILE A 182 13.96 -6.44 10.49
C ILE A 182 15.37 -6.19 9.94
N PHE A 183 16.01 -5.08 10.31
CA PHE A 183 17.29 -4.63 9.80
C PHE A 183 18.34 -4.51 10.91
N ASP A 184 19.58 -4.76 10.53
CA ASP A 184 20.76 -4.64 11.38
C ASP A 184 21.07 -3.15 11.60
N GLU A 185 20.54 -2.58 12.68
CA GLU A 185 20.58 -1.13 12.93
C GLU A 185 22.00 -0.59 13.12
N ASP A 186 22.85 -1.31 13.85
CA ASP A 186 24.23 -0.89 14.07
C ASP A 186 25.04 -0.93 12.77
N HIS A 187 24.85 -1.96 11.94
CA HIS A 187 25.43 -2.01 10.58
C HIS A 187 24.89 -0.88 9.68
N PHE A 188 23.60 -0.54 9.78
CA PHE A 188 23.00 0.56 9.02
C PHE A 188 23.63 1.91 9.37
N ILE A 189 23.81 2.20 10.67
CA ILE A 189 24.45 3.43 11.16
C ILE A 189 25.93 3.47 10.73
N GLU A 190 26.68 2.40 11.00
CA GLU A 190 28.12 2.30 10.68
C GLU A 190 28.40 2.43 9.17
N SER A 191 27.59 1.80 8.32
CA SER A 191 27.71 1.88 6.85
C SER A 191 27.49 3.31 6.32
N LEU A 192 26.71 4.13 7.03
CA LEU A 192 26.28 5.45 6.56
C LEU A 192 27.02 6.62 7.23
N ARG A 193 27.79 6.37 8.31
CA ARG A 193 28.45 7.39 9.14
C ARG A 193 29.31 8.42 8.40
N LYS A 194 29.89 8.05 7.25
CA LYS A 194 30.74 8.93 6.41
C LYS A 194 29.93 9.84 5.47
N TYR A 195 28.61 9.66 5.43
CA TYR A 195 27.72 10.29 4.46
C TYR A 195 26.59 11.06 5.11
N VAL A 196 25.95 10.46 6.12
CA VAL A 196 24.81 11.00 6.87
C VAL A 196 24.94 10.59 8.34
N ARG A 197 24.67 11.52 9.26
CA ARG A 197 24.57 11.19 10.69
C ARG A 197 23.26 10.46 10.93
N VAL A 198 23.32 9.27 11.52
CA VAL A 198 22.16 8.48 11.92
C VAL A 198 22.27 8.18 13.42
N VAL A 199 21.16 8.29 14.14
CA VAL A 199 21.03 7.96 15.57
C VAL A 199 19.82 7.04 15.77
N LYS A 200 19.89 6.14 16.75
CA LYS A 200 18.78 5.22 17.07
C LYS A 200 17.55 5.99 17.52
N ASP A 201 17.74 6.81 18.56
CA ASP A 201 16.72 7.63 19.19
C ASP A 201 17.05 9.12 19.10
N LEU A 202 16.03 9.96 19.33
CA LEU A 202 16.21 11.40 19.46
C LEU A 202 16.95 11.70 20.78
N PRO A 203 18.01 12.52 20.78
CA PRO A 203 18.73 12.86 22.02
C PRO A 203 17.81 13.46 23.09
N GLU A 204 18.07 13.11 24.35
CA GLU A 204 17.20 13.39 25.49
C GLU A 204 16.95 14.90 25.68
N ASP A 205 17.97 15.74 25.46
CA ASP A 205 17.87 17.20 25.50
C ASP A 205 16.92 17.76 24.42
N VAL A 206 16.92 17.16 23.24
CA VAL A 206 16.01 17.53 22.15
C VAL A 206 14.61 16.96 22.40
N PHE A 207 14.50 15.74 22.95
CA PHE A 207 13.22 15.09 23.20
C PHE A 207 12.44 15.74 24.36
N LEU A 208 13.14 16.20 25.40
CA LEU A 208 12.61 17.02 26.49
C LEU A 208 11.94 18.30 25.99
N ARG A 209 12.53 18.97 24.97
CA ARG A 209 11.94 20.19 24.34
C ARG A 209 10.56 19.93 23.70
N PHE A 210 10.22 18.68 23.42
CA PHE A 210 8.92 18.25 22.92
C PHE A 210 8.13 17.42 23.94
N ASN A 211 8.40 17.62 25.24
CA ASN A 211 7.74 16.94 26.38
C ASN A 211 7.68 15.42 26.22
N HIS A 212 8.78 14.81 25.75
CA HIS A 212 8.89 13.36 25.49
C HIS A 212 7.80 12.80 24.56
N ASN A 213 7.27 13.63 23.65
CA ASN A 213 6.18 13.24 22.76
C ASN A 213 6.46 13.59 21.30
N ILE A 214 6.81 12.56 20.52
CA ILE A 214 7.08 12.64 19.07
C ILE A 214 5.89 13.23 18.29
N SER A 215 4.66 13.14 18.82
CA SER A 215 3.47 13.71 18.18
C SER A 215 3.44 15.23 18.21
N ILE A 216 4.13 15.87 19.17
CA ILE A 216 4.27 17.33 19.29
C ILE A 216 5.26 17.87 18.25
N ILE A 217 6.25 17.05 17.84
CA ILE A 217 7.23 17.43 16.80
C ILE A 217 6.48 17.73 15.48
N PRO A 218 6.62 18.95 14.90
CA PRO A 218 5.85 19.34 13.73
C PRO A 218 5.99 18.41 12.53
N ASN A 219 4.85 17.94 12.02
CA ASN A 219 4.78 16.98 10.93
C ASN A 219 4.63 17.68 9.57
N MET A 220 5.72 17.70 8.81
CA MET A 220 5.79 18.33 7.49
C MET A 220 5.04 17.50 6.44
N ARG A 221 4.04 18.08 5.79
CA ARG A 221 3.22 17.40 4.77
C ARG A 221 3.85 17.50 3.38
N THR A 222 4.85 16.67 3.13
CA THR A 222 5.49 16.49 1.81
C THR A 222 4.50 15.93 0.76
N LYS A 223 4.49 16.51 -0.45
CA LYS A 223 3.80 15.94 -1.61
C LYS A 223 4.56 14.68 -2.09
N ALA A 224 3.89 13.83 -2.87
CA ALA A 224 4.58 12.71 -3.51
C ALA A 224 5.55 13.23 -4.58
N PHE A 225 6.74 12.63 -4.67
CA PHE A 225 7.81 13.01 -5.61
C PHE A 225 8.24 14.49 -5.52
N SER A 226 8.25 15.10 -4.33
CA SER A 226 8.75 16.47 -4.15
C SER A 226 10.23 16.58 -4.59
N PRO A 227 10.61 17.66 -5.31
CA PRO A 227 12.01 17.88 -5.72
C PRO A 227 12.90 18.22 -4.51
N PRO A 228 14.24 18.11 -4.63
CA PRO A 228 15.17 18.53 -3.58
C PRO A 228 14.97 19.97 -3.09
N SER A 229 14.63 20.89 -3.99
CA SER A 229 14.40 22.31 -3.65
C SER A 229 13.25 22.50 -2.66
N TYR A 230 12.17 21.71 -2.77
CA TYR A 230 11.07 21.74 -1.80
C TYR A 230 11.55 21.47 -0.36
N TYR A 231 12.52 20.57 -0.17
CA TYR A 231 13.07 20.30 1.16
C TYR A 231 13.89 21.48 1.68
N LEU A 232 14.71 22.10 0.82
CA LEU A 232 15.51 23.28 1.17
C LEU A 232 14.66 24.52 1.44
N GLU A 233 13.55 24.70 0.72
CA GLU A 233 12.67 25.87 0.84
C GLU A 233 11.61 25.75 1.95
N GLN A 234 11.08 24.53 2.18
CA GLN A 234 9.90 24.33 3.03
C GLN A 234 10.21 23.54 4.31
N VAL A 235 11.20 22.64 4.29
CA VAL A 235 11.52 21.78 5.45
C VAL A 235 12.72 22.32 6.22
N LEU A 236 13.78 22.76 5.55
CA LEU A 236 14.99 23.27 6.18
C LEU A 236 14.74 24.49 7.10
N PRO A 237 13.93 25.51 6.75
CA PRO A 237 13.71 26.64 7.65
C PRO A 237 13.05 26.21 8.96
N LYS A 238 12.08 25.30 8.90
CA LYS A 238 11.41 24.75 10.09
C LYS A 238 12.32 23.81 10.90
N LEU A 239 13.19 23.06 10.23
CA LEU A 239 14.22 22.26 10.90
C LEU A 239 15.19 23.13 11.70
N LEU A 240 15.67 24.24 11.12
CA LEU A 240 16.58 25.18 11.79
C LEU A 240 15.89 25.92 12.97
N GLU A 241 14.64 26.34 12.79
CA GLU A 241 13.84 27.02 13.82
C GLU A 241 13.54 26.13 15.03
N LEU A 242 13.21 24.86 14.80
CA LEU A 242 12.68 23.96 15.82
C LEU A 242 13.73 22.98 16.37
N GLY A 243 14.80 22.72 15.62
CA GLY A 243 15.81 21.70 15.91
C GLY A 243 15.40 20.26 15.55
N ALA A 244 14.10 19.98 15.42
CA ALA A 244 13.59 18.69 14.94
C ALA A 244 12.29 18.84 14.12
N VAL A 245 12.12 18.00 13.09
CA VAL A 245 10.87 17.88 12.32
C VAL A 245 10.56 16.41 12.02
N ARG A 246 9.25 16.11 11.89
CA ARG A 246 8.76 14.79 11.51
C ARG A 246 8.18 14.83 10.09
N ILE A 247 8.28 13.73 9.35
CA ILE A 247 7.59 13.55 8.06
C ILE A 247 6.84 12.22 8.06
N ALA A 248 5.53 12.27 8.24
CA ALA A 248 4.66 11.10 8.35
C ALA A 248 3.31 11.29 7.62
N PRO A 249 2.87 10.34 6.78
CA PRO A 249 3.56 9.13 6.34
C PRO A 249 4.57 9.40 5.22
N PHE A 250 5.75 8.77 5.31
CA PHE A 250 6.83 8.85 4.34
C PHE A 250 6.74 7.66 3.36
N SER A 251 6.30 7.92 2.14
CA SER A 251 6.31 6.97 1.03
C SER A 251 6.40 7.73 -0.29
N ASN A 252 7.42 7.43 -1.11
CA ASN A 252 7.69 8.11 -2.39
C ASN A 252 7.66 9.64 -2.29
N ARG A 253 8.31 10.22 -1.27
CA ARG A 253 8.25 11.66 -0.99
C ARG A 253 9.35 12.47 -1.67
N LEU A 254 10.45 11.84 -2.09
CA LEU A 254 11.51 12.50 -2.85
C LEU A 254 11.41 12.13 -4.32
N ALA A 255 11.63 13.10 -5.22
CA ALA A 255 11.60 12.88 -6.66
C ALA A 255 12.62 11.80 -7.11
N HIS A 256 12.35 11.14 -8.24
CA HIS A 256 13.35 10.26 -8.86
C HIS A 256 14.52 11.06 -9.44
N SER A 257 14.29 12.26 -9.99
CA SER A 257 15.36 13.14 -10.48
C SER A 257 16.03 13.86 -9.32
N VAL A 258 17.21 13.37 -8.94
CA VAL A 258 18.11 13.98 -7.94
C VAL A 258 19.57 13.87 -8.42
N PRO A 259 20.49 14.71 -7.92
CA PRO A 259 21.91 14.66 -8.28
C PRO A 259 22.55 13.27 -8.11
N MET A 260 23.57 12.97 -8.93
CA MET A 260 24.17 11.62 -9.02
C MET A 260 24.78 11.10 -7.71
N ASN A 261 25.30 11.99 -6.86
CA ASN A 261 25.79 11.64 -5.52
C ASN A 261 24.64 11.20 -4.59
N ILE A 262 23.46 11.83 -4.69
CA ILE A 262 22.26 11.43 -3.94
C ILE A 262 21.70 10.09 -4.45
N GLN A 263 21.76 9.84 -5.76
CA GLN A 263 21.41 8.51 -6.32
C GLN A 263 22.38 7.41 -5.86
N ALA A 264 23.68 7.70 -5.84
CA ALA A 264 24.69 6.77 -5.33
C ALA A 264 24.46 6.46 -3.84
N LEU A 265 24.06 7.46 -3.04
CA LEU A 265 23.74 7.28 -1.62
C LEU A 265 22.45 6.46 -1.43
N ARG A 266 21.39 6.71 -2.22
CA ARG A 266 20.20 5.83 -2.27
C ARG A 266 20.58 4.38 -2.58
N CYS A 267 21.48 4.17 -3.55
CA CYS A 267 21.94 2.83 -3.92
C CYS A 267 22.74 2.15 -2.79
N LEU A 268 23.71 2.84 -2.20
CA LEU A 268 24.48 2.36 -1.03
C LEU A 268 23.53 1.95 0.10
N THR A 269 22.58 2.84 0.43
CA THR A 269 21.57 2.57 1.47
C THR A 269 20.77 1.30 1.14
N ASN A 270 20.32 1.16 -0.10
CA ASN A 270 19.45 0.08 -0.54
C ASN A 270 20.12 -1.30 -0.60
N TYR A 271 21.42 -1.37 -0.91
CA TYR A 271 22.13 -2.62 -1.22
C TYR A 271 23.25 -2.99 -0.24
N GLU A 272 23.73 -2.04 0.56
CA GLU A 272 24.85 -2.25 1.49
C GLU A 272 24.45 -1.96 2.95
N ALA A 273 23.82 -0.80 3.22
CA ALA A 273 23.46 -0.42 4.59
C ALA A 273 22.20 -1.15 5.11
N LEU A 274 21.18 -1.37 4.26
CA LEU A 274 19.97 -2.14 4.63
C LEU A 274 20.23 -3.66 4.60
N ARG A 275 21.03 -4.12 5.55
CA ARG A 275 21.25 -5.53 5.88
C ARG A 275 20.13 -6.03 6.79
N PHE A 276 19.60 -7.22 6.56
CA PHE A 276 18.64 -7.84 7.48
C PHE A 276 19.28 -8.13 8.85
N SER A 277 18.46 -8.13 9.90
CA SER A 277 18.87 -8.50 11.26
C SER A 277 19.48 -9.91 11.31
N GLU A 278 20.36 -10.16 12.28
CA GLU A 278 21.08 -11.43 12.40
C GLU A 278 20.16 -12.68 12.48
N PRO A 279 19.02 -12.67 13.20
CA PRO A 279 18.12 -13.82 13.21
C PRO A 279 17.56 -14.15 11.82
N ILE A 280 17.19 -13.12 11.04
CA ILE A 280 16.66 -13.28 9.67
C ILE A 280 17.74 -13.80 8.73
N ARG A 281 18.97 -13.25 8.80
CA ARG A 281 20.10 -13.73 8.00
C ARG A 281 20.45 -15.18 8.32
N THR A 282 20.63 -15.49 9.60
CA THR A 282 20.97 -16.85 10.05
C THR A 282 19.93 -17.87 9.61
N LEU A 283 18.63 -17.53 9.66
CA LEU A 283 17.57 -18.40 9.13
C LEU A 283 17.66 -18.55 7.61
N ALA A 284 17.86 -17.45 6.87
CA ALA A 284 17.97 -17.47 5.42
C ALA A 284 19.17 -18.29 4.94
N ASP A 285 20.34 -18.09 5.54
CA ASP A 285 21.57 -18.83 5.23
C ASP A 285 21.38 -20.33 5.49
N ASN A 286 20.79 -20.70 6.64
CA ASN A 286 20.42 -22.09 6.95
C ASN A 286 19.44 -22.69 5.92
N MET A 287 18.49 -21.90 5.39
CA MET A 287 17.57 -22.36 4.34
C MET A 287 18.29 -22.57 3.01
N VAL A 288 19.16 -21.64 2.61
CA VAL A 288 19.98 -21.73 1.39
C VAL A 288 20.90 -22.95 1.45
N ASP A 289 21.60 -23.14 2.56
CA ASP A 289 22.46 -24.30 2.82
C ASP A 289 21.71 -25.62 2.65
N ARG A 290 20.50 -25.71 3.20
CA ARG A 290 19.64 -26.90 3.08
C ARG A 290 19.21 -27.12 1.63
N MET A 291 18.85 -26.07 0.90
CA MET A 291 18.50 -26.17 -0.52
C MET A 291 19.68 -26.68 -1.34
N ILE A 292 20.87 -26.10 -1.19
CA ILE A 292 22.10 -26.53 -1.87
C ILE A 292 22.41 -28.00 -1.55
N LYS A 293 22.40 -28.39 -0.27
CA LYS A 293 22.67 -29.77 0.18
C LYS A 293 21.64 -30.78 -0.35
N ARG A 294 20.37 -30.39 -0.51
CA ARG A 294 19.30 -31.25 -1.08
C ARG A 294 19.32 -31.29 -2.61
N SER A 295 19.84 -30.26 -3.28
CA SER A 295 20.04 -30.17 -4.72
C SER A 295 21.30 -30.92 -5.21
N PHE A 296 21.64 -32.08 -4.63
CA PHE A 296 22.86 -32.82 -4.98
C PHE A 296 22.88 -33.28 -6.46
N LEU A 297 21.73 -33.71 -7.00
CA LEU A 297 21.58 -34.13 -8.41
C LEU A 297 21.88 -33.01 -9.42
N THR A 298 21.77 -31.74 -9.01
CA THR A 298 22.05 -30.56 -9.85
C THR A 298 23.36 -29.87 -9.47
N GLY A 299 24.22 -30.54 -8.68
CA GLY A 299 25.49 -29.98 -8.21
C GLY A 299 25.31 -28.78 -7.27
N GLY A 300 24.27 -28.82 -6.42
CA GLY A 300 23.92 -27.73 -5.50
C GLY A 300 23.14 -26.57 -6.12
N LYS A 301 22.87 -26.61 -7.44
CA LYS A 301 22.13 -25.55 -8.13
C LYS A 301 20.62 -25.68 -7.84
N TYR A 302 20.04 -24.60 -7.35
CA TYR A 302 18.59 -24.44 -7.17
C TYR A 302 18.14 -23.11 -7.78
N VAL A 303 16.84 -22.96 -7.97
CA VAL A 303 16.22 -21.72 -8.44
C VAL A 303 15.09 -21.37 -7.47
N SER A 304 14.97 -20.09 -7.12
CA SER A 304 13.91 -19.56 -6.28
C SER A 304 12.98 -18.67 -7.11
N VAL A 305 11.67 -18.76 -6.84
CA VAL A 305 10.64 -17.99 -7.55
C VAL A 305 9.73 -17.33 -6.52
N HIS A 306 9.57 -16.01 -6.63
CA HIS A 306 8.61 -15.26 -5.82
C HIS A 306 7.30 -15.08 -6.62
N LEU A 307 6.27 -15.85 -6.27
CA LEU A 307 4.94 -15.77 -6.87
C LEU A 307 4.06 -14.81 -6.06
N ARG A 308 3.87 -13.59 -6.59
CA ARG A 308 3.02 -12.55 -6.01
C ARG A 308 1.59 -12.67 -6.56
N PHE A 309 0.83 -13.66 -6.05
CA PHE A 309 -0.55 -14.00 -6.45
C PHE A 309 -1.53 -13.86 -5.27
N GLU A 310 -1.74 -12.64 -4.80
CA GLU A 310 -2.62 -12.34 -3.65
C GLU A 310 -3.83 -11.48 -4.06
N GLU A 311 -4.91 -11.49 -3.25
CA GLU A 311 -6.19 -10.79 -3.55
C GLU A 311 -5.95 -9.33 -3.94
N ASP A 312 -5.06 -8.62 -3.23
CA ASP A 312 -4.77 -7.21 -3.51
C ASP A 312 -4.12 -7.01 -4.89
N MET A 313 -3.23 -7.90 -5.29
CA MET A 313 -2.51 -7.84 -6.56
C MET A 313 -3.39 -8.26 -7.73
N VAL A 314 -4.17 -9.33 -7.57
CA VAL A 314 -5.18 -9.76 -8.54
C VAL A 314 -6.20 -8.64 -8.75
N ALA A 315 -6.77 -8.09 -7.68
CA ALA A 315 -7.72 -6.99 -7.73
C ALA A 315 -7.14 -5.71 -8.37
N PHE A 316 -5.92 -5.31 -7.98
CA PHE A 316 -5.26 -4.08 -8.46
C PHE A 316 -4.83 -4.17 -9.93
N SER A 317 -4.39 -5.35 -10.39
CA SER A 317 -3.97 -5.57 -11.78
C SER A 317 -5.12 -5.42 -12.78
N CYS A 318 -6.38 -5.52 -12.30
CA CYS A 318 -7.59 -5.56 -13.10
C CYS A 318 -7.57 -6.64 -14.20
N CYS A 319 -6.78 -7.69 -14.01
CA CYS A 319 -6.72 -8.82 -14.93
C CYS A 319 -7.90 -9.75 -14.70
N LYS A 320 -8.37 -10.38 -15.77
CA LYS A 320 -9.39 -11.44 -15.70
C LYS A 320 -8.70 -12.79 -15.60
N TYR A 321 -9.26 -13.67 -14.79
CA TYR A 321 -8.88 -15.07 -14.66
C TYR A 321 -10.13 -15.94 -14.89
N ASP A 322 -10.00 -17.24 -14.67
CA ASP A 322 -10.97 -18.28 -14.99
C ASP A 322 -12.10 -18.45 -13.94
N GLY A 323 -12.06 -17.72 -12.82
CA GLY A 323 -13.09 -17.77 -11.77
C GLY A 323 -14.44 -17.11 -12.12
N GLY A 324 -14.61 -16.64 -13.36
CA GLY A 324 -15.89 -16.19 -13.91
C GLY A 324 -16.52 -14.99 -13.19
N SER A 325 -17.85 -14.89 -13.21
CA SER A 325 -18.56 -13.75 -12.61
C SER A 325 -18.36 -13.62 -11.09
N LYS A 326 -18.25 -14.75 -10.37
CA LYS A 326 -18.03 -14.79 -8.92
C LYS A 326 -16.70 -14.13 -8.55
N GLU A 327 -15.62 -14.50 -9.23
CA GLU A 327 -14.30 -13.89 -9.03
C GLU A 327 -14.30 -12.40 -9.41
N ASN A 328 -14.85 -12.05 -10.58
CA ASN A 328 -14.90 -10.66 -11.02
C ASN A 328 -15.61 -9.75 -10.00
N ASN A 329 -16.73 -10.20 -9.43
CA ASN A 329 -17.46 -9.48 -8.38
C ASN A 329 -16.65 -9.39 -7.08
N ALA A 330 -15.97 -10.48 -6.67
CA ALA A 330 -15.09 -10.47 -5.50
C ALA A 330 -13.93 -9.47 -5.67
N MET A 331 -13.31 -9.43 -6.86
CA MET A 331 -12.24 -8.50 -7.17
C MET A 331 -12.70 -7.04 -7.24
N GLU A 332 -13.95 -6.78 -7.67
CA GLU A 332 -14.51 -5.42 -7.63
C GLU A 332 -14.78 -4.96 -6.19
N ASN A 333 -15.35 -5.83 -5.36
CA ASN A 333 -15.52 -5.58 -3.93
C ASN A 333 -14.16 -5.34 -3.24
N ALA A 334 -13.12 -6.10 -3.62
CA ALA A 334 -11.75 -5.90 -3.13
C ALA A 334 -11.15 -4.55 -3.58
N ARG A 335 -11.40 -4.15 -4.84
CA ARG A 335 -10.97 -2.86 -5.38
C ARG A 335 -11.59 -1.68 -4.62
N GLU A 336 -12.89 -1.73 -4.38
CA GLU A 336 -13.61 -0.65 -3.69
C GLU A 336 -13.26 -0.57 -2.20
N ARG A 337 -13.19 -1.71 -1.51
CA ARG A 337 -12.76 -1.81 -0.11
C ARG A 337 -11.38 -1.20 0.11
N SER A 338 -10.43 -1.49 -0.78
CA SER A 338 -9.01 -1.17 -0.59
C SER A 338 -8.57 0.17 -1.20
N TRP A 339 -9.20 0.64 -2.28
CA TRP A 339 -8.82 1.88 -2.97
C TRP A 339 -9.96 2.88 -3.24
N ARG A 340 -11.19 2.65 -2.75
CA ARG A 340 -12.31 3.62 -2.70
C ARG A 340 -12.52 4.41 -3.99
N GLY A 341 -13.14 3.80 -5.00
CA GLY A 341 -13.47 4.43 -6.27
C GLY A 341 -12.28 4.71 -7.19
N LYS A 342 -11.03 4.40 -6.82
CA LYS A 342 -9.83 4.63 -7.65
C LYS A 342 -9.93 4.01 -9.05
N PHE A 343 -10.64 2.90 -9.19
CA PHE A 343 -10.79 2.17 -10.45
C PHE A 343 -11.98 2.66 -11.28
N HIS A 344 -12.99 3.24 -10.64
CA HIS A 344 -14.19 3.82 -11.26
C HIS A 344 -14.08 5.33 -11.59
N ARG A 345 -12.87 5.91 -11.55
CA ARG A 345 -12.68 7.33 -11.85
C ARG A 345 -12.98 7.65 -13.33
N PRO A 346 -13.68 8.75 -13.65
CA PRO A 346 -13.92 9.19 -15.02
C PRO A 346 -12.63 9.23 -15.86
N GLY A 347 -12.72 8.77 -17.11
CA GLY A 347 -11.58 8.71 -18.03
C GLY A 347 -10.60 7.53 -17.81
N ARG A 348 -10.77 6.70 -16.77
CA ARG A 348 -9.90 5.53 -16.56
C ARG A 348 -10.39 4.32 -17.35
N VAL A 349 -9.66 3.96 -18.41
CA VAL A 349 -9.92 2.73 -19.17
C VAL A 349 -9.16 1.54 -18.55
N ILE A 350 -9.87 0.44 -18.32
CA ILE A 350 -9.31 -0.83 -17.85
C ILE A 350 -9.25 -1.80 -19.04
N ASN A 351 -8.06 -2.27 -19.41
CA ASN A 351 -7.86 -3.28 -20.44
C ASN A 351 -7.11 -4.50 -19.86
N PRO A 352 -7.83 -5.57 -19.45
CA PRO A 352 -7.24 -6.75 -18.81
C PRO A 352 -6.21 -7.46 -19.70
N GLU A 353 -6.45 -7.56 -21.00
CA GLU A 353 -5.54 -8.22 -21.94
C GLU A 353 -4.25 -7.43 -22.14
N ALA A 354 -4.34 -6.11 -22.30
CA ALA A 354 -3.17 -5.25 -22.40
C ALA A 354 -2.35 -5.29 -21.11
N ASN A 355 -2.98 -5.38 -19.94
CA ASN A 355 -2.27 -5.60 -18.68
C ASN A 355 -1.52 -6.95 -18.68
N ARG A 356 -2.13 -8.03 -19.19
CA ARG A 356 -1.49 -9.35 -19.29
C ARG A 356 -0.32 -9.35 -20.27
N ARG A 357 -0.52 -8.88 -21.50
CA ARG A 357 0.54 -8.77 -22.52
C ARG A 357 1.72 -7.91 -22.09
N ASN A 358 1.48 -6.90 -21.23
CA ASN A 358 2.53 -6.03 -20.68
C ASN A 358 3.15 -6.55 -19.35
N GLY A 359 2.88 -7.79 -18.95
CA GLY A 359 3.46 -8.39 -17.73
C GLY A 359 3.00 -7.73 -16.41
N ARG A 360 1.80 -7.10 -16.40
CA ARG A 360 1.24 -6.43 -15.21
C ARG A 360 0.28 -7.32 -14.41
N CYS A 361 -0.08 -8.49 -14.91
CA CYS A 361 -0.88 -9.48 -14.20
C CYS A 361 0.02 -10.43 -13.40
N PRO A 362 -0.38 -10.83 -12.18
CA PRO A 362 0.06 -12.07 -11.59
C PRO A 362 -0.03 -13.25 -12.58
N LEU A 363 1.03 -14.07 -12.63
CA LEU A 363 1.07 -15.25 -13.52
C LEU A 363 0.10 -16.33 -13.02
N THR A 364 -0.67 -16.91 -13.93
CA THR A 364 -1.36 -18.18 -13.69
C THR A 364 -0.35 -19.32 -13.53
N PRO A 365 -0.72 -20.44 -12.89
CA PRO A 365 0.14 -21.63 -12.82
C PRO A 365 0.60 -22.09 -14.22
N LEU A 366 -0.30 -22.05 -15.19
CA LEU A 366 -0.03 -22.45 -16.58
C LEU A 366 1.01 -21.53 -17.25
N GLU A 367 0.86 -20.21 -17.15
CA GLU A 367 1.85 -19.23 -17.66
C GLU A 367 3.22 -19.41 -16.98
N PHE A 368 3.24 -19.67 -15.66
CA PHE A 368 4.47 -19.90 -14.91
C PHE A 368 5.23 -21.14 -15.40
N ILE A 369 4.55 -22.28 -15.59
CA ILE A 369 5.17 -23.53 -16.06
C ILE A 369 5.68 -23.41 -17.50
N GLN A 370 5.02 -22.64 -18.35
CA GLN A 370 5.50 -22.36 -19.71
C GLN A 370 6.80 -21.55 -19.69
N GLY A 371 6.80 -20.42 -18.99
CA GLY A 371 8.00 -19.59 -18.82
C GLY A 371 9.15 -20.36 -18.15
N TRP A 372 8.85 -21.25 -17.21
CA TRP A 372 9.84 -22.12 -16.59
C TRP A 372 10.49 -23.07 -17.60
N ASN A 373 9.70 -23.74 -18.43
CA ASN A 373 10.22 -24.66 -19.45
C ASN A 373 11.09 -23.91 -20.49
N ASP A 374 10.79 -22.64 -20.78
CA ASP A 374 11.61 -21.83 -21.68
C ASP A 374 12.92 -21.37 -21.02
N VAL A 375 12.91 -21.00 -19.74
CA VAL A 375 14.13 -20.71 -18.96
C VAL A 375 14.99 -21.97 -18.79
N ALA A 376 14.39 -23.12 -18.52
CA ALA A 376 15.09 -24.40 -18.37
C ALA A 376 15.73 -24.89 -19.68
N ARG A 377 15.09 -24.61 -20.85
CA ARG A 377 15.62 -24.97 -22.18
C ARG A 377 16.71 -24.03 -22.68
N ASN A 378 16.61 -22.72 -22.40
CA ASN A 378 17.49 -21.70 -22.99
C ASN A 378 18.56 -21.16 -22.02
N GLY A 379 18.48 -21.48 -20.72
CA GLY A 379 19.31 -20.87 -19.69
C GLY A 379 18.85 -19.45 -19.31
N ILE A 380 19.50 -18.90 -18.27
CA ILE A 380 19.27 -17.52 -17.77
C ILE A 380 20.21 -16.54 -18.46
#